data_AF-A0A015KXZ4-F1
#
_entry.id   AF-A0A015KXZ4-F1
#
_cell.length_a   1.000
_cell.length_b   1.000
_cell.length_c   1.000
_cell.angle_alpha   90.00
_cell.angle_beta   90.00
_cell.angle_gamma   90.00
#
_symmetry.space_group_name_H-M   'P 1'
#
loop_
_entity.id
_entity.type
_entity.pdbx_description
1 polymer ?
#
loop_
_entity_poly.entity_id
_entity_poly.type
_entity_poly.pdbx_seq_one_letter_code
_entity_poly.pdbx_strand_id
1 'polypeptide(L)'
;MLIKVLSRYIFNKCVLFSPRNFPPSAQSSYYSVFTFVLPRNISRQNFSIPKPNFWTRKYFSSARPSTSKNSITADGVHKKAEEFRLLNDSFLSNYKNIAPSFGFNGLGEIVYRRTYSRVKADGKKEQWWETVERVVKGTFNMQKRWIEQNGLAWDPIKAQELAQSMYDKIFNMKFLPPGRGLWAMGSPLTEERDIYASLNNCAFVSTENMRDGRSSISAPFKFLMDASMLGVGVGFDTKGAGSKLIRGPSTLRSSTVYVIEDSREGWVESVGELIDSYFDENVGPYEFDYSQIRPPNLPIKGFGGVSSGPQPLKQLHKHISQTLSKNIGAPLSVTTIVDLMNLIGKCVVSGNIRRAAEIAFGDPQDNEYINLKNYEINPHRREYGWTSNNSVFSPLGLDYTKICERIKKNGEPGFAWLDNAQKYSRMCDPPDHKDTRAQGGNPCLEQTLESYELCCLVEIFPLNHTSLEDFLDTLRSAFLYAKTVTLGKTHWPQSNAVMLRNRRIGCGLSGIAQFISHQGCILLI
;
A
#
# COMPACT_ATOMS: atom_id res chain seq x y z
N MET A 1 38.07 -21.66 -5.15
CA MET A 1 38.43 -21.04 -3.84
C MET A 1 37.19 -20.38 -3.21
N LEU A 2 36.13 -21.19 -2.99
CA LEU A 2 34.87 -20.76 -2.35
C LEU A 2 34.21 -21.93 -1.58
N ILE A 3 35.04 -22.84 -1.08
CA ILE A 3 34.65 -23.96 -0.20
C ILE A 3 35.71 -24.02 0.90
N LYS A 4 35.68 -23.08 1.85
CA LYS A 4 36.51 -23.15 3.08
C LYS A 4 36.13 -22.20 4.22
N VAL A 5 34.91 -21.63 4.25
CA VAL A 5 34.49 -20.71 5.33
C VAL A 5 33.28 -21.19 6.15
N LEU A 6 32.69 -22.36 5.85
CA LEU A 6 31.53 -22.87 6.60
C LEU A 6 31.84 -24.01 7.60
N SER A 7 33.10 -24.27 7.95
CA SER A 7 33.46 -25.37 8.87
C SER A 7 33.93 -24.94 10.27
N ARG A 8 33.59 -23.74 10.75
CA ARG A 8 34.02 -23.28 12.10
C ARG A 8 32.92 -22.99 13.12
N TYR A 9 31.67 -23.34 12.85
CA TYR A 9 30.62 -23.30 13.87
C TYR A 9 30.07 -24.70 14.13
N ILE A 10 30.58 -25.34 15.19
CA ILE A 10 29.96 -26.50 15.81
C ILE A 10 28.74 -25.97 16.58
N PHE A 11 27.55 -26.14 16.00
CA PHE A 11 26.28 -25.92 16.72
C PHE A 11 26.09 -27.07 17.72
N ASN A 12 26.67 -26.94 18.91
CA ASN A 12 26.28 -27.78 20.05
C ASN A 12 25.00 -27.20 20.65
N LYS A 13 23.84 -27.62 20.13
CA LYS A 13 22.57 -27.74 20.89
C LYS A 13 21.50 -28.40 20.02
N CYS A 14 21.02 -29.56 20.48
CA CYS A 14 19.86 -30.25 19.93
C CYS A 14 18.61 -29.37 20.07
N VAL A 15 17.91 -29.16 18.96
CA VAL A 15 16.54 -28.65 18.94
C VAL A 15 15.62 -29.80 19.34
N LEU A 16 15.02 -29.72 20.53
CA LEU A 16 14.00 -30.67 20.99
C LEU A 16 12.66 -30.33 20.33
N PHE A 17 12.26 -31.13 19.35
CA PHE A 17 10.87 -31.15 18.89
C PHE A 17 10.03 -31.98 19.87
N SER A 18 8.96 -31.41 20.42
CA SER A 18 7.95 -32.16 21.17
C SER A 18 7.15 -33.04 20.20
N PRO A 19 7.15 -34.38 20.34
CA PRO A 19 6.38 -35.26 19.47
C PRO A 19 4.94 -35.33 19.98
N ARG A 20 4.15 -34.32 19.64
CA ARG A 20 2.69 -34.43 19.62
C ARG A 20 2.25 -33.81 18.31
N ASN A 21 1.89 -34.66 17.35
CA ASN A 21 1.29 -34.40 16.02
C ASN A 21 2.03 -35.06 14.84
N PHE A 22 2.47 -36.31 14.98
CA PHE A 22 2.84 -37.15 13.82
C PHE A 22 2.14 -38.52 13.88
N PRO A 23 1.70 -39.08 12.74
CA PRO A 23 1.05 -40.40 12.68
C PRO A 23 2.03 -41.57 12.93
N PRO A 24 1.55 -42.76 13.36
CA PRO A 24 2.36 -43.79 14.04
C PRO A 24 3.22 -44.69 13.12
N SER A 25 3.67 -44.24 11.96
CA SER A 25 4.40 -45.10 11.00
C SER A 25 5.90 -44.82 10.88
N ALA A 26 6.50 -44.08 11.82
CA ALA A 26 7.94 -43.81 11.79
C ALA A 26 8.53 -43.68 13.20
N GLN A 27 8.60 -44.78 13.94
CA GLN A 27 9.44 -44.89 15.13
C GLN A 27 10.14 -46.25 15.15
N SER A 28 11.40 -46.29 14.73
CA SER A 28 12.31 -47.38 15.10
C SER A 28 13.68 -46.83 15.51
N SER A 29 14.05 -47.20 16.74
CA SER A 29 15.41 -47.35 17.29
C SER A 29 16.34 -46.14 17.32
N TYR A 30 16.44 -45.50 18.51
CA TYR A 30 17.65 -45.35 19.35
C TYR A 30 17.49 -44.13 20.26
N TYR A 31 17.13 -44.34 21.54
CA TYR A 31 17.29 -43.33 22.59
C TYR A 31 17.60 -44.00 23.94
N SER A 32 18.85 -43.91 24.38
CA SER A 32 19.23 -44.10 25.79
C SER A 32 19.04 -42.77 26.53
N VAL A 33 18.13 -42.73 27.50
CA VAL A 33 17.82 -41.54 28.30
C VAL A 33 18.61 -41.59 29.61
N PHE A 34 19.47 -40.60 29.85
CA PHE A 34 19.88 -40.24 31.22
C PHE A 34 18.85 -39.26 31.79
N THR A 35 18.21 -39.65 32.88
CA THR A 35 17.23 -38.83 33.62
C THR A 35 17.99 -37.97 34.64
N PHE A 36 17.89 -36.65 34.53
CA PHE A 36 18.16 -35.75 35.65
C PHE A 36 16.86 -35.04 36.03
N VAL A 37 16.39 -35.29 37.25
CA VAL A 37 15.24 -34.66 37.87
C VAL A 37 15.66 -33.29 38.39
N LEU A 38 15.00 -32.23 37.93
CA LEU A 38 15.05 -30.91 38.57
C LEU A 38 13.74 -30.67 39.34
N PRO A 39 13.80 -30.09 40.56
CA PRO A 39 12.62 -29.96 41.41
C PRO A 39 11.66 -28.90 40.90
N ARG A 40 10.36 -29.25 40.92
CA ARG A 40 9.24 -28.32 40.78
C ARG A 40 9.28 -27.36 41.97
N ASN A 41 9.42 -26.06 41.71
CA ASN A 41 8.77 -24.98 42.45
C ASN A 41 9.14 -23.62 41.84
N ILE A 42 8.35 -23.15 40.87
CA ILE A 42 8.18 -21.71 40.65
C ILE A 42 6.68 -21.44 40.45
N SER A 43 6.17 -20.63 41.36
CA SER A 43 4.82 -20.10 41.46
C SER A 43 4.36 -19.44 40.15
N ARG A 44 3.15 -19.79 39.69
CA ARG A 44 2.42 -19.03 38.67
C ARG A 44 2.02 -17.68 39.26
N GLN A 45 2.79 -16.63 39.01
CA GLN A 45 2.26 -15.28 39.11
C GLN A 45 1.41 -14.99 37.87
N ASN A 46 0.11 -14.86 38.10
CA ASN A 46 -0.87 -14.42 37.11
C ASN A 46 -0.56 -12.99 36.66
N PHE A 47 -0.01 -12.82 35.45
CA PHE A 47 -0.06 -11.53 34.77
C PHE A 47 -1.42 -11.39 34.08
N SER A 48 -2.36 -10.77 34.80
CA SER A 48 -3.64 -10.32 34.23
C SER A 48 -3.42 -9.05 33.40
N ILE A 49 -3.65 -9.15 32.09
CA ILE A 49 -3.78 -8.01 31.17
C ILE A 49 -5.00 -7.19 31.59
N PRO A 50 -4.91 -5.86 31.80
CA PRO A 50 -6.07 -5.04 32.13
C PRO A 50 -7.08 -5.04 30.98
N LYS A 51 -8.35 -5.34 31.28
CA LYS A 51 -9.47 -5.26 30.33
C LYS A 51 -9.67 -3.82 29.80
N PRO A 52 -10.30 -3.61 28.63
CA PRO A 52 -10.29 -2.34 27.88
C PRO A 52 -10.99 -1.12 28.51
N ASN A 53 -11.52 -1.22 29.73
CA ASN A 53 -12.44 -0.24 30.30
C ASN A 53 -11.86 0.64 31.43
N PHE A 54 -10.53 0.68 31.60
CA PHE A 54 -9.91 1.48 32.66
C PHE A 54 -9.73 2.96 32.31
N TRP A 55 -9.87 3.35 31.04
CA TRP A 55 -9.54 4.71 30.57
C TRP A 55 -10.74 5.62 30.27
N THR A 56 -11.98 5.16 30.47
CA THR A 56 -13.19 5.91 30.08
C THR A 56 -13.83 6.75 31.20
N ARG A 57 -13.25 6.86 32.41
CA ARG A 57 -13.92 7.56 33.53
C ARG A 57 -13.19 8.74 34.18
N LYS A 58 -12.02 9.18 33.68
CA LYS A 58 -11.26 10.26 34.33
C LYS A 58 -11.23 11.63 33.63
N TYR A 59 -11.90 11.80 32.49
CA TYR A 59 -11.84 13.06 31.71
C TYR A 59 -13.18 13.55 31.15
N PHE A 60 -14.28 13.36 31.88
CA PHE A 60 -15.54 14.04 31.59
C PHE A 60 -16.09 14.67 32.87
N SER A 61 -15.59 15.84 33.21
CA SER A 61 -16.25 16.76 34.15
C SER A 61 -15.62 18.14 34.02
N SER A 62 -16.26 18.99 33.21
CA SER A 62 -16.35 20.46 33.29
C SER A 62 -16.16 21.12 31.92
N ALA A 63 -17.21 21.10 31.10
CA ALA A 63 -17.37 22.08 30.02
C ALA A 63 -18.74 22.75 30.21
N ARG A 64 -18.74 24.03 30.62
CA ARG A 64 -19.93 24.88 30.59
C ARG A 64 -20.15 25.35 29.15
N PRO A 65 -21.40 25.42 28.64
CA PRO A 65 -21.64 25.91 27.29
C PRO A 65 -21.54 27.44 27.27
N SER A 66 -20.66 28.00 26.43
CA SER A 66 -20.75 29.40 26.02
C SER A 66 -21.69 29.51 24.83
N THR A 67 -22.80 30.20 25.01
CA THR A 67 -23.75 30.52 23.94
C THR A 67 -23.18 31.62 23.05
N SER A 68 -22.83 31.29 21.80
CA SER A 68 -22.76 32.28 20.71
C SER A 68 -23.59 31.77 19.54
N LYS A 69 -24.74 32.43 19.33
CA LYS A 69 -25.55 32.29 18.12
C LYS A 69 -24.73 32.87 16.95
N ASN A 70 -24.46 32.07 15.92
CA ASN A 70 -24.04 32.59 14.62
C ASN A 70 -25.04 32.15 13.56
N SER A 71 -25.69 33.16 12.99
CA SER A 71 -26.58 33.14 11.84
C SER A 71 -25.84 32.68 10.59
N ILE A 72 -26.50 31.84 9.80
CA ILE A 72 -26.03 31.35 8.51
C ILE A 72 -26.23 32.47 7.47
N THR A 73 -25.15 32.95 6.88
CA THR A 73 -25.17 33.69 5.61
C THR A 73 -24.30 32.95 4.60
N ALA A 74 -24.90 32.63 3.46
CA ALA A 74 -24.28 31.96 2.34
C ALA A 74 -23.40 32.94 1.57
N ASP A 75 -22.10 32.95 1.86
CA ASP A 75 -21.04 33.46 0.99
C ASP A 75 -19.76 32.68 1.31
N GLY A 76 -19.52 31.61 0.56
CA GLY A 76 -18.45 30.64 0.78
C GLY A 76 -17.08 31.14 0.33
N VAL A 77 -16.56 32.18 0.98
CA VAL A 77 -15.11 32.40 1.01
C VAL A 77 -14.56 31.44 2.05
N HIS A 78 -13.95 30.33 1.61
CA HIS A 78 -13.17 29.45 2.47
C HIS A 78 -12.10 30.28 3.19
N LYS A 79 -12.37 30.73 4.42
CA LYS A 79 -11.32 31.20 5.33
C LYS A 79 -10.33 30.06 5.46
N LYS A 80 -9.14 30.22 4.85
CA LYS A 80 -8.04 29.27 4.98
C LYS A 80 -7.77 29.14 6.48
N ALA A 81 -8.08 27.99 7.07
CA ALA A 81 -7.80 27.72 8.48
C ALA A 81 -6.32 28.04 8.74
N GLU A 82 -6.03 28.75 9.83
CA GLU A 82 -4.65 29.12 10.14
C GLU A 82 -3.78 27.85 10.21
N GLU A 83 -2.69 27.82 9.46
CA GLU A 83 -1.79 26.67 9.46
C GLU A 83 -1.21 26.44 10.87
N PHE A 84 -0.95 25.18 11.21
CA PHE A 84 -0.32 24.84 12.48
C PHE A 84 1.12 25.35 12.47
N ARG A 85 1.38 26.35 13.32
CA ARG A 85 2.73 26.89 13.52
C ARG A 85 3.51 25.96 14.44
N LEU A 86 4.20 25.00 13.83
CA LEU A 86 5.02 24.02 14.53
C LEU A 86 6.45 24.52 14.77
N LEU A 87 7.00 24.21 15.95
CA LEU A 87 8.42 24.33 16.37
C LEU A 87 8.96 25.75 16.30
N ASN A 88 9.32 26.30 17.46
CA ASN A 88 10.08 27.55 17.47
C ASN A 88 11.49 27.30 16.91
N ASP A 89 12.13 28.34 16.40
CA ASP A 89 13.50 28.26 15.88
C ASP A 89 14.49 27.69 16.92
N SER A 90 14.19 27.91 18.21
CA SER A 90 14.95 27.38 19.34
C SER A 90 14.86 25.85 19.49
N PHE A 91 13.77 25.21 19.09
CA PHE A 91 13.68 23.75 19.09
C PHE A 91 14.46 23.18 17.92
N LEU A 92 14.27 23.74 16.72
CA LEU A 92 14.92 23.26 15.50
C LEU A 92 16.43 23.46 15.54
N SER A 93 16.93 24.51 16.21
CA SER A 93 18.37 24.75 16.36
C SER A 93 19.11 23.58 16.99
N ASN A 94 18.42 22.77 17.81
CA ASN A 94 19.00 21.58 18.44
C ASN A 94 19.34 20.48 17.42
N TYR A 95 18.78 20.50 16.21
CA TYR A 95 18.93 19.45 15.21
C TYR A 95 19.74 19.87 13.97
N LYS A 96 19.86 21.17 13.70
CA LYS A 96 20.48 21.70 12.46
C LYS A 96 21.91 21.22 12.24
N ASN A 97 22.67 21.03 13.31
CA ASN A 97 24.08 20.64 13.28
C ASN A 97 24.32 19.20 13.74
N ILE A 98 23.27 18.40 13.93
CA ILE A 98 23.39 16.99 14.29
C ILE A 98 23.39 16.15 13.01
N ALA A 99 24.44 15.34 12.83
CA ALA A 99 24.50 14.36 11.76
C ALA A 99 23.46 13.25 12.03
N PRO A 100 22.49 13.03 11.12
CA PRO A 100 21.49 11.98 11.31
C PRO A 100 22.11 10.59 11.19
N SER A 101 21.64 9.64 12.00
CA SER A 101 22.13 8.26 11.98
C SER A 101 21.52 7.45 10.83
N PHE A 102 21.84 7.80 9.58
CA PHE A 102 21.39 7.09 8.38
C PHE A 102 21.87 5.63 8.28
N GLY A 103 22.88 5.25 9.07
CA GLY A 103 23.42 3.90 9.12
C GLY A 103 24.11 3.44 7.83
N PHE A 104 24.48 2.16 7.79
CA PHE A 104 25.01 1.44 6.61
C PHE A 104 26.14 2.18 5.87
N ASN A 105 27.12 2.72 6.61
CA ASN A 105 28.28 3.42 6.07
C ASN A 105 27.93 4.52 5.04
N GLY A 106 26.87 5.29 5.30
CA GLY A 106 26.46 6.43 4.46
C GLY A 106 25.51 6.09 3.32
N LEU A 107 25.22 4.80 3.08
CA LEU A 107 24.24 4.40 2.05
C LEU A 107 22.86 5.02 2.32
N GLY A 108 22.42 5.07 3.58
CA GLY A 108 21.14 5.68 3.94
C GLY A 108 21.05 7.16 3.58
N GLU A 109 22.15 7.91 3.74
CA GLU A 109 22.19 9.32 3.39
C GLU A 109 22.09 9.52 1.87
N ILE A 110 22.86 8.73 1.10
CA ILE A 110 22.82 8.78 -0.38
C ILE A 110 21.40 8.52 -0.88
N VAL A 111 20.73 7.50 -0.32
CA VAL A 111 19.34 7.17 -0.66
C VAL A 111 18.41 8.32 -0.30
N TYR A 112 18.55 8.91 0.88
CA TYR A 112 17.78 10.07 1.32
C TYR A 112 17.92 11.26 0.35
N ARG A 113 19.16 11.68 0.06
CA ARG A 113 19.46 12.82 -0.81
C ARG A 113 18.88 12.65 -2.21
N ARG A 114 18.98 11.45 -2.77
CA ARG A 114 18.47 11.14 -4.11
C ARG A 114 16.95 11.04 -4.16
N THR A 115 16.32 10.52 -3.10
CA THR A 115 14.94 9.99 -3.18
C THR A 115 13.91 10.80 -2.40
N TYR A 116 14.28 11.33 -1.23
CA TYR A 116 13.33 11.96 -0.30
C TYR A 116 13.56 13.45 -0.09
N SER A 117 14.80 13.91 -0.29
CA SER A 117 15.16 15.32 -0.21
C SER A 117 14.56 16.10 -1.39
N ARG A 118 13.57 16.95 -1.08
CA ARG A 118 12.90 17.79 -2.08
C ARG A 118 13.76 19.00 -2.45
N VAL A 119 13.50 19.56 -3.64
CA VAL A 119 14.07 20.83 -4.05
C VAL A 119 13.21 21.95 -3.45
N LYS A 120 13.84 22.85 -2.71
CA LYS A 120 13.23 24.04 -2.10
C LYS A 120 13.09 25.16 -3.14
N ALA A 121 12.38 26.22 -2.79
CA ALA A 121 12.19 27.39 -3.66
C ALA A 121 13.52 28.07 -4.04
N ASP A 122 14.54 27.99 -3.18
CA ASP A 122 15.89 28.51 -3.43
C ASP A 122 16.76 27.59 -4.32
N GLY A 123 16.19 26.51 -4.85
CA GLY A 123 16.88 25.53 -5.68
C GLY A 123 17.74 24.53 -4.90
N LYS A 124 17.91 24.69 -3.58
CA LYS A 124 18.66 23.74 -2.75
C LYS A 124 17.83 22.53 -2.38
N LYS A 125 18.51 21.44 -2.05
CA LYS A 125 17.92 20.21 -1.52
C LYS A 125 17.67 20.33 -0.02
N GLU A 126 16.54 19.80 0.45
CA GLU A 126 16.24 19.67 1.89
C GLU A 126 17.35 18.92 2.64
N GLN A 127 17.74 19.43 3.80
CA GLN A 127 18.47 18.70 4.83
C GLN A 127 17.49 17.82 5.61
N TRP A 128 18.01 16.77 6.28
CA TRP A 128 17.14 15.80 6.97
C TRP A 128 16.20 16.47 7.97
N TRP A 129 16.72 17.38 8.78
CA TRP A 129 15.95 18.13 9.77
C TRP A 129 14.80 18.95 9.13
N GLU A 130 14.98 19.47 7.90
CA GLU A 130 13.95 20.18 7.13
C GLU A 130 12.88 19.21 6.61
N THR A 131 13.28 18.02 6.13
CA THR A 131 12.34 16.97 5.72
C THR A 131 11.49 16.51 6.91
N VAL A 132 12.10 16.25 8.06
CA VAL A 132 11.35 15.87 9.28
C VAL A 132 10.40 16.97 9.70
N GLU A 133 10.85 18.23 9.68
CA GLU A 133 10.01 19.39 9.99
C GLU A 133 8.79 19.46 9.08
N ARG A 134 8.98 19.36 7.76
CA ARG A 134 7.89 19.38 6.78
C ARG A 134 6.88 18.27 7.04
N VAL A 135 7.36 17.06 7.29
CA VAL A 135 6.50 15.89 7.49
C VAL A 135 5.67 16.01 8.77
N VAL A 136 6.29 16.44 9.88
CA VAL A 136 5.55 16.64 11.14
C VAL A 136 4.59 17.82 11.00
N LYS A 137 4.99 18.93 10.38
CA LYS A 137 4.11 20.07 10.07
C LYS A 137 2.87 19.63 9.30
N GLY A 138 3.05 18.90 8.20
CA GLY A 138 1.96 18.37 7.38
C GLY A 138 1.01 17.47 8.17
N THR A 139 1.57 16.61 9.03
CA THR A 139 0.78 15.71 9.88
C THR A 139 -0.15 16.50 10.81
N PHE A 140 0.36 17.50 11.53
CA PHE A 140 -0.46 18.27 12.46
C PHE A 140 -1.36 19.32 11.77
N ASN A 141 -0.97 19.85 10.59
CA ASN A 141 -1.86 20.64 9.72
C ASN A 141 -3.11 19.83 9.35
N MET A 142 -2.90 18.59 8.91
CA MET A 142 -3.98 17.70 8.50
C MET A 142 -4.92 17.38 9.65
N GLN A 143 -4.38 17.11 10.86
CA GLN A 143 -5.20 16.92 12.06
C GLN A 143 -5.98 18.19 12.43
N LYS A 144 -5.32 19.35 12.45
CA LYS A 144 -5.94 20.63 12.79
C LYS A 144 -7.11 20.94 11.87
N ARG A 145 -6.89 20.88 10.55
CA ARG A 145 -7.93 21.08 9.54
C ARG A 145 -9.10 20.14 9.76
N TRP A 146 -8.83 18.85 9.95
CA TRP A 146 -9.89 17.86 10.15
C TRP A 146 -10.70 18.13 11.43
N ILE A 147 -10.03 18.44 12.55
CA ILE A 147 -10.66 18.75 13.84
C ILE A 147 -11.55 19.98 13.71
N GLU A 148 -11.02 21.08 13.17
CA GLU A 148 -11.74 22.35 13.03
C GLU A 148 -12.93 22.24 12.06
N GLN A 149 -12.75 21.54 10.92
CA GLN A 149 -13.82 21.31 9.95
C GLN A 149 -14.97 20.46 10.51
N ASN A 150 -14.71 19.65 11.55
CA ASN A 150 -15.73 18.85 12.24
C ASN A 150 -16.24 19.51 13.53
N GLY A 151 -15.94 20.79 13.76
CA GLY A 151 -16.42 21.55 14.92
C GLY A 151 -15.85 21.07 16.26
N LEU A 152 -14.70 20.40 16.24
CA LEU A 152 -14.01 19.90 17.44
C LEU A 152 -12.96 20.93 17.91
N ALA A 153 -12.67 20.92 19.22
CA ALA A 153 -11.69 21.83 19.81
C ALA A 153 -10.24 21.38 19.55
N TRP A 154 -9.42 22.28 19.01
CA TRP A 154 -7.98 22.07 18.85
C TRP A 154 -7.24 22.46 20.13
N ASP A 155 -6.40 21.55 20.64
CA ASP A 155 -5.51 21.81 21.78
C ASP A 155 -4.08 22.12 21.27
N PRO A 156 -3.68 23.41 21.22
CA PRO A 156 -2.40 23.79 20.67
C PRO A 156 -1.21 23.35 21.55
N ILE A 157 -1.39 23.24 22.87
CA ILE A 157 -0.31 22.87 23.80
C ILE A 157 0.02 21.40 23.60
N LYS A 158 -1.01 20.55 23.68
CA LYS A 158 -0.85 19.11 23.44
C LYS A 158 -0.32 18.81 22.05
N ALA A 159 -0.78 19.56 21.03
CA ALA A 159 -0.28 19.39 19.67
C ALA A 159 1.22 19.70 19.56
N GLN A 160 1.74 20.74 20.23
CA GLN A 160 3.17 21.04 20.24
C GLN A 160 3.99 19.94 20.91
N GLU A 161 3.55 19.44 22.07
CA GLU A 161 4.24 18.36 22.78
C GLU A 161 4.34 17.08 21.93
N LEU A 162 3.21 16.68 21.32
CA LEU A 162 3.16 15.51 20.46
C LEU A 162 4.00 15.69 19.19
N ALA A 163 4.02 16.90 18.62
CA ALA A 163 4.79 17.18 17.42
C ALA A 163 6.30 17.20 17.70
N GLN A 164 6.74 17.76 18.83
CA GLN A 164 8.15 17.72 19.25
C GLN A 164 8.61 16.28 19.51
N SER A 165 7.80 15.47 20.19
CA SER A 165 8.08 14.06 20.41
C SER A 165 8.14 13.26 19.10
N MET A 166 7.20 13.51 18.18
CA MET A 166 7.21 12.89 16.86
C MET A 166 8.44 13.28 16.05
N TYR A 167 8.82 14.56 16.07
CA TYR A 167 10.00 15.07 15.39
C TYR A 167 11.27 14.35 15.85
N ASP A 168 11.51 14.30 17.17
CA ASP A 168 12.69 13.63 17.74
C ASP A 168 12.77 12.16 17.30
N LYS A 169 11.64 11.44 17.35
CA LYS A 169 11.59 10.02 16.99
C LYS A 169 11.85 9.77 15.50
N ILE A 170 11.33 10.62 14.60
CA ILE A 170 11.62 10.51 13.17
C ILE A 170 13.08 10.89 12.91
N PHE A 171 13.56 11.99 13.51
CA PHE A 171 14.93 12.48 13.32
C PHE A 171 15.95 11.39 13.68
N ASN A 172 15.73 10.71 14.81
CA ASN A 172 16.56 9.61 15.31
C ASN A 172 16.22 8.24 14.69
N MET A 173 15.35 8.19 13.66
CA MET A 173 14.95 6.97 12.96
C MET A 173 14.38 5.87 13.87
N LYS A 174 13.73 6.24 14.98
CA LYS A 174 13.01 5.30 15.85
C LYS A 174 11.78 4.74 15.13
N PHE A 175 11.08 5.61 14.41
CA PHE A 175 10.14 5.22 13.37
C PHE A 175 10.29 6.13 12.17
N LEU A 176 9.83 5.66 11.01
CA LEU A 176 9.74 6.47 9.80
C LEU A 176 8.35 6.33 9.18
N PRO A 177 7.80 7.44 8.68
CA PRO A 177 6.79 7.42 7.62
C PRO A 177 7.22 6.53 6.45
N PRO A 178 6.27 6.00 5.66
CA PRO A 178 6.62 5.29 4.44
C PRO A 178 7.37 6.25 3.51
N GLY A 179 8.16 5.72 2.56
CA GLY A 179 8.94 6.57 1.64
C GLY A 179 8.11 7.64 0.93
N ARG A 180 6.83 7.35 0.63
CA ARG A 180 5.89 8.37 0.13
C ARG A 180 5.50 9.40 1.16
N GLY A 181 5.28 8.99 2.41
CA GLY A 181 5.10 9.90 3.53
C GLY A 181 6.26 10.89 3.70
N LEU A 182 7.51 10.41 3.63
CA LEU A 182 8.71 11.26 3.65
C LEU A 182 8.73 12.27 2.49
N TRP A 183 8.34 11.83 1.28
CA TRP A 183 8.34 12.67 0.09
C TRP A 183 7.17 13.65 0.01
N ALA A 184 5.96 13.25 0.39
CA ALA A 184 4.72 13.95 0.05
C ALA A 184 4.06 14.67 1.24
N MET A 185 4.18 14.16 2.47
CA MET A 185 3.55 14.79 3.64
C MET A 185 4.07 16.22 3.84
N GLY A 186 3.16 17.19 4.01
CA GLY A 186 3.49 18.61 4.18
C GLY A 186 4.05 19.28 2.93
N SER A 187 4.00 18.61 1.77
CA SER A 187 4.41 19.21 0.49
C SER A 187 3.20 19.86 -0.21
N PRO A 188 3.41 20.65 -1.28
CA PRO A 188 2.29 21.19 -2.08
C PRO A 188 1.30 20.13 -2.59
N LEU A 189 1.72 18.85 -2.72
CA LEU A 189 0.82 17.76 -3.08
C LEU A 189 -0.32 17.58 -2.06
N THR A 190 -0.01 17.67 -0.76
CA THR A 190 -0.98 17.49 0.32
C THR A 190 -1.54 18.81 0.81
N GLU A 191 -0.74 19.87 0.82
CA GLU A 191 -1.12 21.16 1.41
C GLU A 191 -1.91 22.07 0.47
N GLU A 192 -1.68 21.97 -0.85
CA GLU A 192 -2.30 22.87 -1.84
C GLU A 192 -3.23 22.14 -2.81
N ARG A 193 -2.96 20.86 -3.08
CA ARG A 193 -3.67 20.09 -4.11
C ARG A 193 -4.58 18.98 -3.57
N ASP A 194 -4.57 18.74 -2.25
CA ASP A 194 -5.37 17.71 -1.59
C ASP A 194 -5.20 16.29 -2.19
N ILE A 195 -4.03 15.96 -2.75
CA ILE A 195 -3.74 14.64 -3.32
C ILE A 195 -3.27 13.70 -2.20
N TYR A 196 -4.18 13.35 -1.27
CA TYR A 196 -3.84 12.51 -0.13
C TYR A 196 -3.53 11.05 -0.50
N ALA A 197 -4.02 10.57 -1.65
CA ALA A 197 -3.58 9.30 -2.24
C ALA A 197 -2.05 9.26 -2.43
N SER A 198 -1.37 10.43 -2.44
CA SER A 198 0.08 10.49 -2.48
C SER A 198 0.80 10.00 -1.21
N LEU A 199 0.06 9.79 -0.11
CA LEU A 199 0.56 9.28 1.16
C LEU A 199 0.42 7.75 1.30
N ASN A 200 -0.35 7.13 0.41
CA ASN A 200 -0.60 5.68 0.39
C ASN A 200 0.27 5.02 -0.69
N ASN A 201 0.96 3.92 -0.39
CA ASN A 201 1.89 3.33 -1.37
C ASN A 201 1.20 2.41 -2.37
N CYS A 202 0.11 1.78 -1.96
CA CYS A 202 -0.50 0.70 -2.69
C CYS A 202 -2.02 0.67 -2.50
N ALA A 203 -2.70 -0.13 -3.31
CA ALA A 203 -4.13 -0.39 -3.24
C ALA A 203 -4.46 -1.81 -3.71
N PHE A 204 -5.73 -2.18 -3.57
CA PHE A 204 -6.30 -3.38 -4.18
C PHE A 204 -7.61 -3.04 -4.89
N VAL A 205 -7.93 -3.73 -5.99
CA VAL A 205 -9.23 -3.65 -6.67
C VAL A 205 -9.70 -5.03 -7.13
N SER A 206 -10.93 -5.38 -6.77
CA SER A 206 -11.55 -6.62 -7.25
C SER A 206 -12.20 -6.40 -8.60
N THR A 207 -12.13 -7.41 -9.46
CA THR A 207 -12.88 -7.43 -10.73
C THR A 207 -14.27 -8.08 -10.58
N GLU A 208 -14.62 -8.55 -9.38
CA GLU A 208 -15.91 -9.19 -9.08
C GLU A 208 -17.12 -8.31 -9.43
N ASN A 209 -17.02 -7.00 -9.20
CA ASN A 209 -18.10 -6.05 -9.50
C ASN A 209 -18.44 -5.95 -10.99
N MET A 210 -17.59 -6.44 -11.92
CA MET A 210 -17.95 -6.53 -13.34
C MET A 210 -19.21 -7.38 -13.58
N ARG A 211 -19.55 -8.26 -12.63
CA ARG A 211 -20.73 -9.15 -12.69
C ARG A 211 -22.02 -8.51 -12.18
N ASP A 212 -21.96 -7.37 -11.51
CA ASP A 212 -23.10 -6.83 -10.78
C ASP A 212 -24.13 -6.09 -11.65
N GLY A 213 -23.82 -5.86 -12.93
CA GLY A 213 -24.66 -5.14 -13.89
C GLY A 213 -24.85 -3.64 -13.63
N ARG A 214 -24.27 -3.11 -12.54
CA ARG A 214 -24.39 -1.71 -12.09
C ARG A 214 -23.10 -0.92 -12.33
N SER A 215 -21.97 -1.60 -12.22
CA SER A 215 -20.64 -1.04 -12.45
C SER A 215 -20.26 -1.16 -13.93
N SER A 216 -19.60 -0.14 -14.47
CA SER A 216 -18.98 -0.24 -15.80
C SER A 216 -17.89 -1.33 -15.78
N ILE A 217 -17.68 -2.00 -16.91
CA ILE A 217 -16.67 -3.04 -17.03
C ILE A 217 -15.27 -2.45 -16.93
N SER A 218 -15.09 -1.22 -17.41
CA SER A 218 -13.82 -0.52 -17.33
C SER A 218 -13.42 -0.09 -15.91
N ALA A 219 -14.34 -0.05 -14.94
CA ALA A 219 -14.11 0.52 -13.62
C ALA A 219 -12.83 0.06 -12.88
N PRO A 220 -12.51 -1.24 -12.75
CA PRO A 220 -11.27 -1.66 -12.09
C PRO A 220 -10.01 -1.34 -12.92
N PHE A 221 -10.10 -1.32 -14.24
CA PHE A 221 -8.99 -0.91 -15.12
C PHE A 221 -8.70 0.58 -15.00
N LYS A 222 -9.77 1.41 -14.97
CA LYS A 222 -9.67 2.85 -14.72
C LYS A 222 -9.03 3.13 -13.37
N PHE A 223 -9.45 2.44 -12.32
CA PHE A 223 -8.85 2.57 -11.00
C PHE A 223 -7.36 2.19 -10.99
N LEU A 224 -7.00 1.07 -11.60
CA LEU A 224 -5.59 0.66 -11.69
C LEU A 224 -4.74 1.71 -12.41
N MET A 225 -5.21 2.19 -13.56
CA MET A 225 -4.49 3.19 -14.36
C MET A 225 -4.29 4.47 -13.56
N ASP A 226 -5.36 4.98 -12.97
CA ASP A 226 -5.36 6.20 -12.19
C ASP A 226 -4.43 6.12 -10.98
N ALA A 227 -4.61 5.07 -10.16
CA ALA A 227 -3.78 4.83 -8.99
C ALA A 227 -2.29 4.68 -9.37
N SER A 228 -1.99 3.94 -10.44
CA SER A 228 -0.63 3.76 -10.93
C SER A 228 -0.01 5.08 -11.42
N MET A 229 -0.79 5.95 -12.07
CA MET A 229 -0.34 7.30 -12.44
C MET A 229 -0.07 8.21 -11.24
N LEU A 230 -0.71 7.91 -10.10
CA LEU A 230 -0.39 8.49 -8.79
C LEU A 230 0.71 7.70 -8.05
N GLY A 231 1.46 6.84 -8.73
CA GLY A 231 2.56 6.07 -8.16
C GLY A 231 2.12 5.10 -7.05
N VAL A 232 0.86 4.67 -7.06
CA VAL A 232 0.29 3.68 -6.16
C VAL A 232 0.36 2.32 -6.86
N GLY A 233 0.98 1.32 -6.23
CA GLY A 233 0.97 -0.06 -6.74
C GLY A 233 -0.38 -0.73 -6.50
N VAL A 234 -0.89 -1.53 -7.44
CA VAL A 234 -2.26 -2.05 -7.39
C VAL A 234 -2.29 -3.57 -7.48
N GLY A 235 -2.85 -4.22 -6.46
CA GLY A 235 -3.27 -5.61 -6.57
C GLY A 235 -4.64 -5.73 -7.21
N PHE A 236 -4.88 -6.77 -7.98
CA PHE A 236 -6.18 -7.06 -8.58
C PHE A 236 -6.44 -8.55 -8.69
N ASP A 237 -7.70 -8.96 -8.74
CA ASP A 237 -8.08 -10.35 -8.98
C ASP A 237 -8.64 -10.57 -10.40
N THR A 238 -8.95 -11.82 -10.74
CA THR A 238 -9.56 -12.21 -12.01
C THR A 238 -11.01 -12.70 -11.87
N LYS A 239 -11.68 -12.38 -10.75
CA LYS A 239 -13.07 -12.83 -10.46
C LYS A 239 -14.09 -12.35 -11.49
N GLY A 240 -13.80 -11.31 -12.24
CA GLY A 240 -14.61 -10.79 -13.35
C GLY A 240 -14.59 -11.67 -14.61
N ALA A 241 -13.76 -12.71 -14.68
CA ALA A 241 -13.69 -13.58 -15.85
C ALA A 241 -15.03 -14.30 -16.14
N GLY A 242 -15.49 -14.29 -17.38
CA GLY A 242 -16.80 -14.82 -17.78
C GLY A 242 -17.98 -13.92 -17.42
N SER A 243 -17.75 -12.69 -16.94
CA SER A 243 -18.82 -11.76 -16.55
C SER A 243 -19.67 -11.27 -17.73
N LYS A 244 -19.05 -10.97 -18.88
CA LYS A 244 -19.73 -10.46 -20.07
C LYS A 244 -19.12 -11.00 -21.37
N LEU A 245 -19.97 -11.07 -22.40
CA LEU A 245 -19.57 -11.35 -23.78
C LEU A 245 -18.91 -10.11 -24.39
N ILE A 246 -17.76 -10.29 -25.03
CA ILE A 246 -17.11 -9.22 -25.80
C ILE A 246 -17.81 -9.14 -27.16
N ARG A 247 -18.43 -7.99 -27.46
CA ARG A 247 -19.21 -7.77 -28.69
C ARG A 247 -18.43 -6.96 -29.73
N GLY A 248 -17.55 -6.08 -29.26
CA GLY A 248 -16.90 -5.08 -30.10
C GLY A 248 -17.77 -3.83 -30.30
N PRO A 249 -17.18 -2.70 -30.72
CA PRO A 249 -17.93 -1.49 -31.03
C PRO A 249 -18.93 -1.73 -32.17
N SER A 250 -20.08 -1.08 -32.10
CA SER A 250 -21.17 -1.24 -33.06
C SER A 250 -20.82 -0.63 -34.42
N THR A 251 -20.68 -1.48 -35.43
CA THR A 251 -20.42 -1.05 -36.82
C THR A 251 -21.65 -0.41 -37.48
N LEU A 252 -22.82 -0.50 -36.85
CA LEU A 252 -24.06 0.15 -37.28
C LEU A 252 -24.16 1.62 -36.82
N ARG A 253 -23.24 2.06 -35.96
CA ARG A 253 -23.18 3.43 -35.43
C ARG A 253 -22.00 4.17 -36.06
N SER A 254 -22.15 5.48 -36.21
CA SER A 254 -21.06 6.35 -36.68
C SER A 254 -19.90 6.37 -35.70
N SER A 255 -18.68 6.58 -36.20
CA SER A 255 -17.54 6.83 -35.34
C SER A 255 -17.72 8.12 -34.54
N THR A 256 -17.19 8.13 -33.32
CA THR A 256 -17.19 9.30 -32.44
C THR A 256 -15.76 9.79 -32.25
N VAL A 257 -15.50 11.05 -32.60
CA VAL A 257 -14.21 11.68 -32.31
C VAL A 257 -14.16 12.02 -30.82
N TYR A 258 -13.20 11.44 -30.10
CA TYR A 258 -13.01 11.68 -28.67
C TYR A 258 -11.70 12.45 -28.45
N VAL A 259 -11.82 13.72 -28.08
CA VAL A 259 -10.66 14.58 -27.81
C VAL A 259 -10.17 14.35 -26.38
N ILE A 260 -8.92 13.89 -26.24
CA ILE A 260 -8.35 13.53 -24.94
C ILE A 260 -7.76 14.76 -24.28
N GLU A 261 -8.28 15.13 -23.12
CA GLU A 261 -7.72 16.20 -22.30
C GLU A 261 -6.29 15.89 -21.84
N ASP A 262 -5.44 16.92 -21.75
CA ASP A 262 -4.07 16.83 -21.25
C ASP A 262 -4.00 16.70 -19.71
N SER A 263 -4.65 15.68 -19.19
CA SER A 263 -4.78 15.38 -17.77
C SER A 263 -4.66 13.87 -17.52
N ARG A 264 -4.36 13.50 -16.27
CA ARG A 264 -4.38 12.08 -15.85
C ARG A 264 -5.78 11.50 -16.06
N GLU A 265 -6.78 12.28 -15.69
CA GLU A 265 -8.20 11.95 -15.82
C GLU A 265 -8.58 11.70 -17.28
N GLY A 266 -8.16 12.56 -18.22
CA GLY A 266 -8.44 12.37 -19.65
C GLY A 266 -7.84 11.09 -20.22
N TRP A 267 -6.63 10.70 -19.78
CA TRP A 267 -6.04 9.42 -20.16
C TRP A 267 -6.85 8.24 -19.60
N VAL A 268 -7.29 8.32 -18.35
CA VAL A 268 -8.08 7.26 -17.69
C VAL A 268 -9.46 7.12 -18.31
N GLU A 269 -10.13 8.22 -18.60
CA GLU A 269 -11.46 8.22 -19.24
C GLU A 269 -11.38 7.67 -20.66
N SER A 270 -10.39 8.07 -21.47
CA SER A 270 -10.26 7.53 -22.84
C SER A 270 -10.05 6.01 -22.89
N VAL A 271 -9.27 5.45 -21.95
CA VAL A 271 -9.13 3.99 -21.79
C VAL A 271 -10.44 3.34 -21.33
N GLY A 272 -11.16 4.00 -20.43
CA GLY A 272 -12.47 3.56 -19.97
C GLY A 272 -13.49 3.43 -21.10
N GLU A 273 -13.64 4.51 -21.87
CA GLU A 273 -14.51 4.59 -23.04
C GLU A 273 -14.17 3.52 -24.07
N LEU A 274 -12.87 3.34 -24.36
CA LEU A 274 -12.44 2.29 -25.27
C LEU A 274 -12.85 0.90 -24.77
N ILE A 275 -12.58 0.55 -23.51
CA ILE A 275 -12.92 -0.76 -22.97
C ILE A 275 -14.44 -0.97 -22.98
N ASP A 276 -15.21 -0.01 -22.48
CA ASP A 276 -16.66 -0.14 -22.36
C ASP A 276 -17.36 -0.24 -23.74
N SER A 277 -16.81 0.39 -24.79
CA SER A 277 -17.34 0.27 -26.16
C SER A 277 -17.33 -1.18 -26.71
N TYR A 278 -16.50 -2.08 -26.17
CA TYR A 278 -16.50 -3.49 -26.57
C TYR A 278 -17.61 -4.31 -25.90
N PHE A 279 -18.31 -3.74 -24.93
CA PHE A 279 -19.37 -4.39 -24.16
C PHE A 279 -20.74 -3.70 -24.28
N ASP A 280 -20.82 -2.60 -25.02
CA ASP A 280 -22.06 -1.86 -25.30
C ASP A 280 -22.33 -1.77 -26.81
N GLU A 281 -23.40 -2.44 -27.25
CA GLU A 281 -23.83 -2.48 -28.65
C GLU A 281 -24.44 -1.16 -29.17
N ASN A 282 -24.63 -0.18 -28.28
CA ASN A 282 -25.10 1.15 -28.63
C ASN A 282 -23.97 2.13 -28.97
N VAL A 283 -22.72 1.76 -28.69
CA VAL A 283 -21.56 2.64 -28.86
C VAL A 283 -20.83 2.29 -30.16
N GLY A 284 -20.62 3.30 -31.02
CA GLY A 284 -19.82 3.17 -32.24
C GLY A 284 -18.31 3.21 -31.97
N PRO A 285 -17.47 3.02 -32.99
CA PRO A 285 -16.02 3.09 -32.82
C PRO A 285 -15.54 4.48 -32.38
N TYR A 286 -14.54 4.54 -31.48
CA TYR A 286 -13.90 5.79 -31.10
C TYR A 286 -12.71 6.14 -32.01
N GLU A 287 -12.69 7.39 -32.46
CA GLU A 287 -11.55 8.04 -33.10
C GLU A 287 -10.89 9.00 -32.10
N PHE A 288 -9.85 8.53 -31.41
CA PHE A 288 -9.18 9.33 -30.38
C PHE A 288 -8.31 10.43 -30.99
N ASP A 289 -8.56 11.68 -30.60
CA ASP A 289 -7.71 12.82 -30.87
C ASP A 289 -6.78 13.10 -29.68
N TYR A 290 -5.47 13.07 -29.96
CA TYR A 290 -4.39 13.24 -28.99
C TYR A 290 -3.75 14.64 -29.07
N SER A 291 -4.31 15.54 -29.88
CA SER A 291 -3.74 16.86 -30.21
C SER A 291 -3.50 17.75 -28.98
N GLN A 292 -4.32 17.60 -27.94
CA GLN A 292 -4.17 18.39 -26.72
C GLN A 292 -3.08 17.88 -25.79
N ILE A 293 -2.69 16.60 -25.88
CA ILE A 293 -1.71 16.00 -24.96
C ILE A 293 -0.34 16.62 -25.17
N ARG A 294 0.24 17.12 -24.08
CA ARG A 294 1.50 17.86 -24.11
C ARG A 294 2.65 17.01 -24.69
N PRO A 295 3.59 17.61 -25.45
CA PRO A 295 4.73 16.91 -26.03
C PRO A 295 5.67 16.32 -24.95
N PRO A 296 6.57 15.40 -25.34
CA PRO A 296 7.57 14.84 -24.44
C PRO A 296 8.50 15.92 -23.85
N ASN A 297 9.11 15.62 -22.70
CA ASN A 297 10.05 16.47 -21.97
C ASN A 297 9.47 17.71 -21.28
N LEU A 298 8.16 17.96 -21.37
CA LEU A 298 7.53 19.02 -20.58
C LEU A 298 7.32 18.59 -19.12
N PRO A 299 7.56 19.48 -18.12
CA PRO A 299 7.41 19.14 -16.71
C PRO A 299 6.01 18.66 -16.32
N ILE A 300 5.94 17.61 -15.49
CA ILE A 300 4.69 17.17 -14.85
C ILE A 300 4.56 17.86 -13.50
N LYS A 301 3.64 18.82 -13.39
CA LYS A 301 3.41 19.57 -12.15
C LYS A 301 2.95 18.64 -11.02
N GLY A 302 3.61 18.71 -9.87
CA GLY A 302 3.25 18.01 -8.62
C GLY A 302 3.99 16.70 -8.35
N PHE A 303 4.00 15.77 -9.31
CA PHE A 303 4.66 14.47 -9.11
C PHE A 303 6.18 14.50 -9.34
N GLY A 304 6.66 15.51 -10.08
CA GLY A 304 8.02 15.53 -10.60
C GLY A 304 8.15 14.73 -11.90
N GLY A 305 9.29 14.84 -12.57
CA GLY A 305 9.52 14.19 -13.87
C GLY A 305 9.02 15.00 -15.06
N VAL A 306 9.02 14.36 -16.23
CA VAL A 306 8.66 14.97 -17.51
C VAL A 306 7.70 14.08 -18.29
N SER A 307 6.84 14.69 -19.10
CA SER A 307 5.89 14.02 -19.98
C SER A 307 6.59 13.10 -20.98
N SER A 308 5.96 11.97 -21.29
CA SER A 308 6.34 11.06 -22.37
C SER A 308 5.75 11.45 -23.73
N GLY A 309 4.88 12.46 -23.79
CA GLY A 309 3.99 12.69 -24.93
C GLY A 309 2.88 11.63 -25.04
N PRO A 310 2.05 11.71 -26.09
CA PRO A 310 0.87 10.86 -26.27
C PRO A 310 1.18 9.42 -26.73
N GLN A 311 2.44 9.13 -27.11
CA GLN A 311 2.77 7.87 -27.78
C GLN A 311 2.49 6.62 -26.93
N PRO A 312 2.78 6.58 -25.61
CA PRO A 312 2.41 5.44 -24.77
C PRO A 312 0.90 5.18 -24.75
N LEU A 313 0.08 6.24 -24.65
CA LEU A 313 -1.38 6.12 -24.66
C LEU A 313 -1.90 5.59 -26.01
N LYS A 314 -1.36 6.10 -27.13
CA LYS A 314 -1.68 5.60 -28.48
C LYS A 314 -1.41 4.10 -28.60
N GLN A 315 -0.28 3.65 -28.07
CA GLN A 315 0.07 2.22 -28.06
C GLN A 315 -0.86 1.42 -27.15
N LEU A 316 -1.22 1.95 -25.98
CA LEU A 316 -2.17 1.33 -25.08
C LEU A 316 -3.53 1.12 -25.77
N HIS A 317 -4.12 2.18 -26.34
CA HIS A 317 -5.39 2.07 -27.07
C HIS A 317 -5.32 1.04 -28.20
N LYS A 318 -4.23 1.02 -28.96
CA LYS A 318 -4.02 0.01 -30.00
C LYS A 318 -4.01 -1.41 -29.43
N HIS A 319 -3.26 -1.66 -28.36
CA HIS A 319 -3.15 -3.00 -27.76
C HIS A 319 -4.45 -3.45 -27.09
N ILE A 320 -5.19 -2.54 -26.43
CA ILE A 320 -6.51 -2.82 -25.87
C ILE A 320 -7.46 -3.27 -26.99
N SER A 321 -7.56 -2.48 -28.07
CA SER A 321 -8.38 -2.81 -29.22
C SER A 321 -8.02 -4.16 -29.83
N GLN A 322 -6.73 -4.43 -30.02
CA GLN A 322 -6.26 -5.72 -30.56
C GLN A 322 -6.59 -6.88 -29.62
N THR A 323 -6.45 -6.71 -28.32
CA THR A 323 -6.72 -7.75 -27.31
C THR A 323 -8.21 -8.07 -27.26
N LEU A 324 -9.07 -7.05 -27.19
CA LEU A 324 -10.52 -7.24 -27.14
C LEU A 324 -11.07 -7.73 -28.48
N SER A 325 -10.59 -7.21 -29.61
CA SER A 325 -11.05 -7.62 -30.95
C SER A 325 -10.81 -9.10 -31.24
N LYS A 326 -9.68 -9.65 -30.78
CA LYS A 326 -9.36 -11.09 -30.92
C LYS A 326 -10.32 -11.99 -30.16
N ASN A 327 -11.00 -11.46 -29.14
CA ASN A 327 -11.89 -12.20 -28.28
C ASN A 327 -13.37 -11.84 -28.51
N ILE A 328 -13.71 -11.14 -29.60
CA ILE A 328 -15.11 -10.89 -29.96
C ILE A 328 -15.86 -12.21 -30.13
N GLY A 329 -17.07 -12.28 -29.57
CA GLY A 329 -17.88 -13.49 -29.54
C GLY A 329 -17.53 -14.45 -28.40
N ALA A 330 -16.50 -14.17 -27.60
CA ALA A 330 -16.14 -14.94 -26.41
C ALA A 330 -16.42 -14.17 -25.11
N PRO A 331 -16.72 -14.86 -24.00
CA PRO A 331 -16.75 -14.25 -22.69
C PRO A 331 -15.37 -13.69 -22.31
N LEU A 332 -15.36 -12.60 -21.52
CA LEU A 332 -14.14 -12.00 -20.99
C LEU A 332 -13.26 -13.03 -20.26
N SER A 333 -12.08 -13.38 -20.77
CA SER A 333 -11.25 -14.43 -20.17
C SER A 333 -10.35 -13.94 -19.03
N VAL A 334 -9.76 -14.86 -18.28
CA VAL A 334 -8.75 -14.54 -17.26
C VAL A 334 -7.55 -13.85 -17.90
N THR A 335 -7.05 -14.39 -19.02
CA THR A 335 -5.94 -13.81 -19.78
C THR A 335 -6.26 -12.39 -20.21
N THR A 336 -7.47 -12.16 -20.74
CA THR A 336 -7.89 -10.83 -21.20
C THR A 336 -7.87 -9.81 -20.07
N ILE A 337 -8.38 -10.16 -18.87
CA ILE A 337 -8.34 -9.26 -17.70
C ILE A 337 -6.90 -8.91 -17.34
N VAL A 338 -6.03 -9.93 -17.19
CA VAL A 338 -4.65 -9.69 -16.77
C VAL A 338 -3.85 -8.94 -17.84
N ASP A 339 -4.08 -9.22 -19.13
CA ASP A 339 -3.40 -8.55 -20.22
C ASP A 339 -3.77 -7.06 -20.27
N LEU A 340 -5.05 -6.71 -20.12
CA LEU A 340 -5.49 -5.31 -20.07
C LEU A 340 -4.87 -4.56 -18.88
N MET A 341 -4.86 -5.16 -17.69
CA MET A 341 -4.21 -4.58 -16.51
C MET A 341 -2.70 -4.39 -16.75
N ASN A 342 -2.01 -5.41 -17.27
CA ASN A 342 -0.56 -5.34 -17.51
C ASN A 342 -0.20 -4.36 -18.64
N LEU A 343 -1.02 -4.24 -19.68
CA LEU A 343 -0.84 -3.24 -20.74
C LEU A 343 -0.95 -1.82 -20.17
N ILE A 344 -1.91 -1.59 -19.26
CA ILE A 344 -2.03 -0.32 -18.53
C ILE A 344 -0.76 -0.08 -17.69
N GLY A 345 -0.28 -1.06 -16.92
CA GLY A 345 0.97 -0.96 -16.17
C GLY A 345 2.16 -0.60 -17.06
N LYS A 346 2.30 -1.25 -18.21
CA LYS A 346 3.34 -0.96 -19.20
C LYS A 346 3.23 0.47 -19.72
N CYS A 347 2.01 0.95 -20.00
CA CYS A 347 1.77 2.32 -20.43
C CYS A 347 2.24 3.33 -19.38
N VAL A 348 1.92 3.11 -18.11
CA VAL A 348 2.33 3.99 -17.00
C VAL A 348 3.85 4.03 -16.85
N VAL A 349 4.53 2.86 -16.92
CA VAL A 349 6.00 2.79 -16.88
C VAL A 349 6.64 3.52 -18.06
N SER A 350 6.10 3.30 -19.27
CA SER A 350 6.57 3.94 -20.50
C SER A 350 6.26 5.45 -20.52
N GLY A 351 5.24 5.86 -19.75
CA GLY A 351 4.83 7.24 -19.50
C GLY A 351 5.77 8.02 -18.59
N ASN A 352 6.91 7.45 -18.19
CA ASN A 352 7.88 8.04 -17.27
C ASN A 352 7.31 8.32 -15.87
N ILE A 353 6.21 7.66 -15.52
CA ILE A 353 5.67 7.63 -14.16
C ILE A 353 6.25 6.37 -13.50
N ARG A 354 6.82 6.55 -12.30
CA ARG A 354 7.55 5.56 -11.49
C ARG A 354 6.96 4.14 -11.63
N ARG A 355 7.84 3.11 -11.74
CA ARG A 355 7.53 1.67 -11.83
C ARG A 355 6.10 1.31 -11.37
N ALA A 356 5.20 1.01 -12.31
CA ALA A 356 3.93 0.35 -11.99
C ALA A 356 4.28 -0.99 -11.32
N ALA A 357 3.64 -1.26 -10.19
CA ALA A 357 3.83 -2.48 -9.42
C ALA A 357 2.47 -3.12 -9.24
N GLU A 358 2.29 -4.29 -9.83
CA GLU A 358 1.03 -5.01 -9.83
C GLU A 358 1.19 -6.39 -9.18
N ILE A 359 0.12 -6.86 -8.55
CA ILE A 359 -0.05 -8.28 -8.23
C ILE A 359 -1.38 -8.76 -8.80
N ALA A 360 -1.35 -9.81 -9.61
CA ALA A 360 -2.56 -10.43 -10.15
C ALA A 360 -2.91 -11.63 -9.28
N PHE A 361 -4.12 -11.71 -8.77
CA PHE A 361 -4.64 -12.87 -8.04
C PHE A 361 -5.57 -13.72 -8.89
N GLY A 362 -5.43 -15.04 -8.81
CA GLY A 362 -6.28 -15.97 -9.55
C GLY A 362 -6.53 -17.29 -8.84
N ASP A 363 -7.27 -18.16 -9.52
CA ASP A 363 -7.64 -19.48 -9.01
C ASP A 363 -6.45 -20.45 -9.13
N PRO A 364 -6.06 -21.16 -8.05
CA PRO A 364 -5.01 -22.17 -8.09
C PRO A 364 -5.28 -23.35 -9.03
N GLN A 365 -6.53 -23.60 -9.40
CA GLN A 365 -6.93 -24.71 -10.28
C GLN A 365 -7.12 -24.29 -11.74
N ASP A 366 -7.05 -22.99 -12.04
CA ASP A 366 -7.21 -22.48 -13.39
C ASP A 366 -5.91 -22.57 -14.19
N ASN A 367 -5.87 -23.50 -15.16
CA ASN A 367 -4.72 -23.67 -16.04
C ASN A 367 -4.45 -22.45 -16.93
N GLU A 368 -5.47 -21.67 -17.30
CA GLU A 368 -5.30 -20.40 -18.03
C GLU A 368 -4.47 -19.45 -17.17
N TYR A 369 -4.90 -19.26 -15.91
CA TYR A 369 -4.22 -18.41 -14.93
C TYR A 369 -2.78 -18.85 -14.61
N ILE A 370 -2.58 -20.13 -14.29
CA ILE A 370 -1.25 -20.67 -13.91
C ILE A 370 -0.23 -20.51 -15.05
N ASN A 371 -0.68 -20.55 -16.31
CA ASN A 371 0.18 -20.44 -17.48
C ASN A 371 0.35 -19.02 -18.02
N LEU A 372 -0.21 -17.98 -17.40
CA LEU A 372 -0.08 -16.60 -17.90
C LEU A 372 1.39 -16.16 -18.08
N LYS A 373 2.28 -16.55 -17.16
CA LYS A 373 3.73 -16.28 -17.24
C LYS A 373 4.52 -17.47 -17.80
N ASN A 374 3.85 -18.39 -18.49
CA ASN A 374 4.48 -19.43 -19.29
C ASN A 374 4.68 -18.94 -20.71
N TYR A 375 5.83 -18.32 -20.98
CA TYR A 375 6.12 -17.68 -22.28
C TYR A 375 6.40 -18.66 -23.43
N GLU A 376 6.43 -19.97 -23.16
CA GLU A 376 6.36 -20.99 -24.21
C GLU A 376 4.93 -21.12 -24.74
N ILE A 377 3.93 -20.98 -23.86
CA ILE A 377 2.50 -21.02 -24.20
C ILE A 377 1.99 -19.63 -24.60
N ASN A 378 2.40 -18.60 -23.86
CA ASN A 378 1.99 -17.21 -24.00
C ASN A 378 3.18 -16.31 -24.39
N PRO A 379 3.82 -16.51 -25.56
CA PRO A 379 5.04 -15.79 -25.93
C PRO A 379 4.85 -14.27 -26.04
N HIS A 380 3.67 -13.84 -26.49
CA HIS A 380 3.29 -12.43 -26.62
C HIS A 380 3.33 -11.68 -25.28
N ARG A 381 3.09 -12.37 -24.17
CA ARG A 381 3.14 -11.77 -22.82
C ARG A 381 4.54 -11.41 -22.35
N ARG A 382 5.61 -11.80 -23.04
CA ARG A 382 6.95 -11.28 -22.73
C ARG A 382 7.03 -9.76 -22.83
N GLU A 383 6.18 -9.15 -23.65
CA GLU A 383 6.20 -7.72 -23.89
C GLU A 383 5.66 -6.87 -22.73
N TYR A 384 4.78 -7.43 -21.89
CA TYR A 384 4.07 -6.69 -20.85
C TYR A 384 3.76 -7.49 -19.57
N GLY A 385 3.77 -8.83 -19.61
CA GLY A 385 3.47 -9.69 -18.46
C GLY A 385 4.46 -9.59 -17.29
N TRP A 386 5.54 -8.82 -17.43
CA TRP A 386 6.48 -8.48 -16.37
C TRP A 386 5.97 -7.39 -15.42
N THR A 387 4.87 -6.70 -15.75
CA THR A 387 4.34 -5.60 -14.91
C THR A 387 3.71 -6.10 -13.61
N SER A 388 3.26 -7.37 -13.60
CA SER A 388 2.68 -8.01 -12.42
C SER A 388 3.47 -9.24 -11.98
N ASN A 389 3.49 -9.46 -10.68
CA ASN A 389 3.73 -10.80 -10.11
C ASN A 389 2.38 -11.48 -9.90
N ASN A 390 2.32 -12.80 -10.10
CA ASN A 390 1.08 -13.55 -10.04
C ASN A 390 1.05 -14.37 -8.74
N SER A 391 -0.11 -14.41 -8.09
CA SER A 391 -0.32 -15.21 -6.87
C SER A 391 -1.69 -15.88 -6.88
N VAL A 392 -1.79 -17.09 -6.35
CA VAL A 392 -3.07 -17.80 -6.28
C VAL A 392 -3.75 -17.58 -4.94
N PHE A 393 -5.08 -17.49 -4.94
CA PHE A 393 -5.86 -17.60 -3.70
C PHE A 393 -5.91 -19.06 -3.25
N SER A 394 -5.06 -19.42 -2.29
CA SER A 394 -4.90 -20.81 -1.87
C SER A 394 -5.86 -21.17 -0.74
N PRO A 395 -6.75 -22.17 -0.93
CA PRO A 395 -7.48 -22.76 0.17
C PRO A 395 -6.55 -23.64 1.02
N LEU A 396 -6.88 -23.82 2.29
CA LEU A 396 -6.20 -24.80 3.13
C LEU A 396 -6.41 -26.21 2.58
N GLY A 397 -5.32 -26.98 2.46
CA GLY A 397 -5.37 -28.36 1.97
C GLY A 397 -5.33 -28.50 0.44
N LEU A 398 -5.04 -27.43 -0.31
CA LEU A 398 -4.78 -27.50 -1.75
C LEU A 398 -3.67 -28.50 -2.07
N ASP A 399 -3.77 -29.23 -3.19
CA ASP A 399 -2.62 -29.96 -3.74
C ASP A 399 -1.66 -28.96 -4.40
N TYR A 400 -0.58 -28.66 -3.69
CA TYR A 400 0.43 -27.70 -4.11
C TYR A 400 1.37 -28.21 -5.21
N THR A 401 1.34 -29.50 -5.55
CA THR A 401 2.36 -30.17 -6.39
C THR A 401 2.54 -29.48 -7.73
N LYS A 402 1.46 -29.27 -8.49
CA LYS A 402 1.51 -28.64 -9.83
C LYS A 402 2.03 -27.21 -9.78
N ILE A 403 1.61 -26.44 -8.78
CA ILE A 403 2.01 -25.04 -8.63
C ILE A 403 3.49 -24.95 -8.24
N CYS A 404 3.95 -25.80 -7.31
CA CYS A 404 5.34 -25.87 -6.91
C CYS A 404 6.28 -26.25 -8.07
N GLU A 405 5.86 -27.12 -8.98
CA GLU A 405 6.65 -27.40 -10.20
C GLU A 405 6.80 -26.18 -11.10
N ARG A 406 5.83 -25.26 -11.10
CA ARG A 406 5.96 -23.97 -11.80
C ARG A 406 6.92 -23.03 -11.06
N ILE A 407 6.78 -22.92 -9.73
CA ILE A 407 7.62 -22.07 -8.89
C ILE A 407 9.10 -22.44 -9.04
N LYS A 408 9.44 -23.72 -9.14
CA LYS A 408 10.83 -24.16 -9.40
C LYS A 408 11.43 -23.57 -10.67
N LYS A 409 10.62 -23.24 -11.67
CA LYS A 409 11.08 -22.72 -12.96
C LYS A 409 11.36 -21.22 -12.93
N ASN A 410 10.55 -20.43 -12.20
CA ASN A 410 10.61 -18.96 -12.29
C ASN A 410 10.23 -18.20 -11.01
N GLY A 411 9.98 -18.89 -9.90
CA GLY A 411 9.56 -18.30 -8.62
C GLY A 411 8.08 -17.97 -8.50
N GLU A 412 7.24 -18.29 -9.50
CA GLU A 412 5.83 -17.91 -9.58
C GLU A 412 4.91 -19.12 -9.80
N PRO A 413 3.63 -19.06 -9.39
CA PRO A 413 2.99 -17.96 -8.65
C PRO A 413 3.28 -17.99 -7.14
N GLY A 414 3.06 -16.86 -6.46
CA GLY A 414 2.99 -16.80 -5.01
C GLY A 414 1.68 -17.39 -4.44
N PHE A 415 1.55 -17.44 -3.12
CA PHE A 415 0.37 -17.95 -2.43
C PHE A 415 -0.24 -16.89 -1.51
N ALA A 416 -1.57 -16.75 -1.57
CA ALA A 416 -2.35 -15.89 -0.68
C ALA A 416 -3.49 -16.70 -0.04
N TRP A 417 -3.46 -16.87 1.27
CA TRP A 417 -4.53 -17.54 2.01
C TRP A 417 -5.60 -16.54 2.44
N LEU A 418 -6.44 -16.12 1.50
CA LEU A 418 -7.47 -15.10 1.73
C LEU A 418 -8.44 -15.50 2.85
N ASP A 419 -8.84 -16.77 2.92
CA ASP A 419 -9.71 -17.27 4.00
C ASP A 419 -9.09 -17.06 5.38
N ASN A 420 -7.77 -17.27 5.51
CA ASN A 420 -7.06 -17.03 6.77
C ASN A 420 -7.02 -15.53 7.10
N ALA A 421 -6.70 -14.71 6.10
CA ALA A 421 -6.70 -13.25 6.22
C ALA A 421 -8.06 -12.69 6.67
N GLN A 422 -9.16 -13.23 6.15
CA GLN A 422 -10.51 -12.84 6.53
C GLN A 422 -10.88 -13.31 7.95
N LYS A 423 -10.34 -14.46 8.38
CA LYS A 423 -10.69 -15.13 9.64
C LYS A 423 -9.91 -14.61 10.85
N TYR A 424 -8.66 -14.18 10.69
CA TYR A 424 -7.77 -13.86 11.79
C TYR A 424 -7.13 -12.48 11.67
N SER A 425 -7.14 -11.72 12.78
CA SER A 425 -6.21 -10.59 12.96
C SER A 425 -4.79 -11.08 13.28
N ARG A 426 -4.62 -11.80 14.40
CA ARG A 426 -3.36 -12.47 14.77
C ARG A 426 -3.61 -13.96 14.81
N MET A 427 -2.77 -14.75 14.15
CA MET A 427 -2.98 -16.20 14.04
C MET A 427 -2.77 -16.98 15.34
N CYS A 428 -2.18 -16.36 16.38
CA CYS A 428 -2.09 -16.95 17.72
C CYS A 428 -3.37 -16.78 18.56
N ASP A 429 -4.28 -15.90 18.14
CA ASP A 429 -5.57 -15.69 18.79
C ASP A 429 -6.67 -16.55 18.11
N PRO A 430 -7.81 -16.80 18.79
CA PRO A 430 -8.98 -17.38 18.14
C PRO A 430 -9.47 -16.54 16.94
N PRO A 431 -10.18 -17.16 15.97
CA PRO A 431 -10.81 -16.45 14.87
C PRO A 431 -11.65 -15.26 15.34
N ASP A 432 -11.48 -14.10 14.70
CA ASP A 432 -12.23 -12.89 15.06
C ASP A 432 -12.98 -12.23 13.90
N HIS A 433 -12.74 -12.69 12.66
CA HIS A 433 -13.47 -12.29 11.46
C HIS A 433 -13.55 -10.77 11.22
N LYS A 434 -12.60 -10.00 11.79
CA LYS A 434 -12.62 -8.53 11.68
C LYS A 434 -12.39 -8.02 10.27
N ASP A 435 -11.75 -8.83 9.42
CA ASP A 435 -11.43 -8.48 8.04
C ASP A 435 -12.22 -9.32 7.02
N THR A 436 -13.43 -9.75 7.38
CA THR A 436 -14.26 -10.65 6.55
C THR A 436 -14.59 -10.13 5.15
N ARG A 437 -14.39 -8.83 4.89
CA ARG A 437 -14.66 -8.18 3.60
C ARG A 437 -13.43 -8.09 2.70
N ALA A 438 -12.24 -8.44 3.21
CA ALA A 438 -11.03 -8.44 2.41
C ALA A 438 -11.21 -9.31 1.16
N GLN A 439 -10.72 -8.83 0.03
CA GLN A 439 -10.85 -9.51 -1.27
C GLN A 439 -9.50 -9.83 -1.89
N GLY A 440 -8.40 -9.29 -1.35
CA GLY A 440 -7.04 -9.55 -1.78
C GLY A 440 -6.05 -8.76 -0.95
N GLY A 441 -4.96 -8.31 -1.58
CA GLY A 441 -3.95 -7.51 -0.92
C GLY A 441 -3.17 -6.63 -1.90
N ASN A 442 -2.31 -5.79 -1.36
CA ASN A 442 -1.43 -4.93 -2.16
C ASN A 442 -0.28 -5.74 -2.81
N PRO A 443 0.54 -5.16 -3.72
CA PRO A 443 1.61 -5.88 -4.42
C PRO A 443 2.65 -6.61 -3.56
N CYS A 444 2.91 -6.14 -2.35
CA CYS A 444 3.82 -6.79 -1.41
C CYS A 444 3.11 -7.75 -0.44
N LEU A 445 1.77 -7.80 -0.50
CA LEU A 445 0.88 -8.70 0.25
C LEU A 445 1.02 -8.62 1.78
N GLU A 446 1.59 -7.54 2.33
CA GLU A 446 1.66 -7.30 3.77
C GLU A 446 0.36 -6.70 4.34
N GLN A 447 -0.49 -6.13 3.50
CA GLN A 447 -1.83 -5.68 3.89
C GLN A 447 -2.91 -6.42 3.11
N THR A 448 -3.81 -7.03 3.86
CA THR A 448 -5.11 -7.51 3.41
C THR A 448 -6.02 -6.31 3.16
N LEU A 449 -6.70 -6.29 2.03
CA LEU A 449 -7.44 -5.12 1.55
C LEU A 449 -8.78 -5.53 0.95
N GLU A 450 -9.79 -4.69 1.18
CA GLU A 450 -11.04 -4.72 0.41
C GLU A 450 -10.84 -4.09 -0.97
N SER A 451 -11.75 -4.36 -1.92
CA SER A 451 -11.70 -3.66 -3.22
C SER A 451 -11.78 -2.15 -3.03
N TYR A 452 -10.92 -1.44 -3.77
CA TYR A 452 -10.69 0.01 -3.71
C TYR A 452 -10.04 0.52 -2.42
N GLU A 453 -9.61 -0.34 -1.49
CA GLU A 453 -8.89 0.08 -0.29
C GLU A 453 -7.43 0.41 -0.59
N LEU A 454 -6.91 1.47 0.06
CA LEU A 454 -5.50 1.87 -0.04
C LEU A 454 -4.74 1.44 1.20
N CYS A 455 -3.48 1.04 1.00
CA CYS A 455 -2.58 0.67 2.08
C CYS A 455 -2.08 1.91 2.83
N CYS A 456 -1.93 1.82 4.16
CA CYS A 456 -1.46 2.91 5.00
C CYS A 456 -0.42 2.39 5.99
N LEU A 457 0.85 2.63 5.72
CA LEU A 457 1.97 2.02 6.44
C LEU A 457 2.72 3.04 7.29
N VAL A 458 3.40 2.55 8.31
CA VAL A 458 4.44 3.25 9.09
C VAL A 458 5.43 2.20 9.58
N GLU A 459 6.72 2.53 9.65
CA GLU A 459 7.76 1.56 9.96
C GLU A 459 8.49 1.93 11.25
N ILE A 460 8.67 0.98 12.17
CA ILE A 460 9.37 1.17 13.44
C ILE A 460 10.64 0.30 13.43
N PHE A 461 11.71 0.80 14.04
CA PHE A 461 13.00 0.14 14.11
C PHE A 461 13.34 -0.20 15.57
N PRO A 462 13.04 -1.41 16.06
CA PRO A 462 13.21 -1.76 17.48
C PRO A 462 14.64 -1.55 17.99
N LEU A 463 15.65 -1.78 17.14
CA LEU A 463 17.06 -1.59 17.50
C LEU A 463 17.43 -0.15 17.87
N ASN A 464 16.65 0.84 17.43
CA ASN A 464 16.94 2.26 17.68
C ASN A 464 16.35 2.78 19.00
N HIS A 465 15.82 1.88 19.84
CA HIS A 465 15.22 2.22 21.14
C HIS A 465 16.11 1.78 22.29
N THR A 466 16.16 2.60 23.33
CA THR A 466 17.01 2.35 24.51
C THR A 466 16.31 1.52 25.58
N SER A 467 14.98 1.42 25.54
CA SER A 467 14.16 0.67 26.49
C SER A 467 12.81 0.27 25.88
N LEU A 468 12.09 -0.63 26.54
CA LEU A 468 10.71 -0.96 26.19
C LEU A 468 9.80 0.28 26.28
N GLU A 469 9.98 1.11 27.30
CA GLU A 469 9.18 2.33 27.50
C GLU A 469 9.33 3.30 26.33
N ASP A 470 10.57 3.49 25.86
CA ASP A 470 10.89 4.30 24.68
C ASP A 470 10.24 3.73 23.40
N PHE A 471 10.29 2.41 23.22
CA PHE A 471 9.62 1.72 22.12
C PHE A 471 8.10 1.91 22.15
N LEU A 472 7.47 1.69 23.31
CA LEU A 472 6.03 1.87 23.49
C LEU A 472 5.60 3.33 23.28
N ASP A 473 6.41 4.30 23.69
CA ASP A 473 6.14 5.70 23.41
C ASP A 473 6.26 6.03 21.91
N THR A 474 7.26 5.47 21.21
CA THR A 474 7.37 5.58 19.75
C THR A 474 6.18 5.02 19.01
N LEU A 475 5.61 3.90 19.47
CA LEU A 475 4.39 3.33 18.87
C LEU A 475 3.22 4.32 18.90
N ARG A 476 3.13 5.20 19.90
CA ARG A 476 2.09 6.24 19.96
C ARG A 476 2.25 7.26 18.84
N SER A 477 3.48 7.72 18.58
CA SER A 477 3.76 8.65 17.47
C SER A 477 3.55 8.01 16.11
N ALA A 478 3.99 6.76 15.93
CA ALA A 478 3.79 6.00 14.70
C ALA A 478 2.29 5.77 14.42
N PHE A 479 1.53 5.36 15.44
CA PHE A 479 0.07 5.23 15.36
C PHE A 479 -0.59 6.56 14.99
N LEU A 480 -0.22 7.66 15.66
CA LEU A 480 -0.78 8.98 15.39
C LEU A 480 -0.52 9.43 13.95
N TYR A 481 0.71 9.25 13.46
CA TYR A 481 1.05 9.53 12.07
C TYR A 481 0.18 8.73 11.10
N ALA A 482 0.18 7.39 11.23
CA ALA A 482 -0.57 6.52 10.33
C ALA A 482 -2.07 6.83 10.37
N LYS A 483 -2.63 7.07 11.56
CA LYS A 483 -4.06 7.39 11.69
C LYS A 483 -4.40 8.75 11.09
N THR A 484 -3.48 9.71 11.18
CA THR A 484 -3.64 11.01 10.53
C THR A 484 -3.74 10.86 9.02
N VAL A 485 -2.90 10.03 8.39
CA VAL A 485 -2.96 9.76 6.95
C VAL A 485 -4.35 9.28 6.53
N THR A 486 -5.01 8.45 7.35
CA THR A 486 -6.38 7.98 7.07
C THR A 486 -7.44 9.08 7.03
N LEU A 487 -7.16 10.30 7.54
CA LEU A 487 -8.09 11.44 7.51
C LEU A 487 -8.23 12.06 6.12
N GLY A 488 -7.28 11.78 5.22
CA GLY A 488 -7.22 12.34 3.88
C GLY A 488 -8.26 11.70 2.98
N LYS A 489 -8.88 12.52 2.13
CA LYS A 489 -9.84 12.04 1.13
C LYS A 489 -9.12 11.88 -0.21
N THR A 490 -9.35 10.75 -0.87
CA THR A 490 -8.98 10.57 -2.28
C THR A 490 -10.07 11.15 -3.17
N HIS A 491 -9.82 11.30 -4.47
CA HIS A 491 -10.87 11.64 -5.43
C HIS A 491 -11.79 10.45 -5.76
N TRP A 492 -11.43 9.21 -5.37
CA TRP A 492 -12.30 8.03 -5.51
C TRP A 492 -13.30 7.88 -4.36
N PRO A 493 -14.63 8.00 -4.59
CA PRO A 493 -15.63 7.84 -3.53
C PRO A 493 -15.64 6.45 -2.88
N GLN A 494 -15.39 5.40 -3.65
CA GLN A 494 -15.37 4.01 -3.19
C GLN A 494 -14.23 3.80 -2.18
N SER A 495 -13.03 4.29 -2.52
CA SER A 495 -11.88 4.27 -1.61
C SER A 495 -12.15 5.04 -0.33
N ASN A 496 -12.73 6.24 -0.43
CA ASN A 496 -13.11 7.03 0.74
C ASN A 496 -14.08 6.27 1.65
N ALA A 497 -15.10 5.62 1.10
CA ALA A 497 -16.08 4.87 1.87
C ALA A 497 -15.44 3.72 2.67
N VAL A 498 -14.56 2.95 2.03
CA VAL A 498 -13.85 1.84 2.67
C VAL A 498 -12.84 2.34 3.71
N MET A 499 -12.03 3.35 3.35
CA MET A 499 -11.01 3.91 4.25
C MET A 499 -11.63 4.59 5.46
N LEU A 500 -12.77 5.26 5.33
CA LEU A 500 -13.49 5.88 6.46
C LEU A 500 -14.02 4.84 7.44
N ARG A 501 -14.51 3.70 6.93
CA ARG A 501 -15.01 2.60 7.76
C ARG A 501 -13.88 1.86 8.46
N ASN A 502 -12.86 1.45 7.71
CA ASN A 502 -11.83 0.55 8.23
C ASN A 502 -10.76 1.32 9.00
N ARG A 503 -10.40 2.52 8.50
CA ARG A 503 -9.28 3.34 9.01
C ARG A 503 -8.03 2.48 9.26
N ARG A 504 -7.76 1.55 8.34
CA ARG A 504 -6.70 0.55 8.42
C ARG A 504 -5.34 1.23 8.50
N ILE A 505 -4.46 0.69 9.33
CA ILE A 505 -3.05 1.08 9.44
C ILE A 505 -2.19 -0.18 9.50
N GLY A 506 -0.99 -0.13 8.91
CA GLY A 506 0.02 -1.17 8.95
C GLY A 506 1.23 -0.64 9.69
N CYS A 507 1.34 -1.04 10.96
CA CYS A 507 2.46 -0.68 11.83
C CYS A 507 3.55 -1.75 11.66
N GLY A 508 4.47 -1.52 10.73
CA GLY A 508 5.56 -2.43 10.38
C GLY A 508 6.73 -2.39 11.35
N LEU A 509 7.46 -3.50 11.42
CA LEU A 509 8.70 -3.60 12.18
C LEU A 509 9.84 -4.03 11.25
N SER A 510 10.85 -3.18 11.15
CA SER A 510 12.05 -3.43 10.36
C SER A 510 13.27 -3.54 11.26
N GLY A 511 14.32 -4.19 10.75
CA GLY A 511 15.54 -4.41 11.52
C GLY A 511 15.41 -5.52 12.57
N ILE A 512 14.42 -6.40 12.46
CA ILE A 512 14.18 -7.49 13.42
C ILE A 512 15.39 -8.43 13.53
N ALA A 513 16.00 -8.81 12.41
CA ALA A 513 17.18 -9.67 12.43
C ALA A 513 18.37 -9.00 13.12
N GLN A 514 18.59 -7.70 12.89
CA GLN A 514 19.61 -6.91 13.57
C GLN A 514 19.32 -6.76 15.06
N PHE A 515 18.06 -6.51 15.43
CA PHE A 515 17.62 -6.46 16.81
C PHE A 515 17.89 -7.77 17.55
N ILE A 516 17.48 -8.91 16.98
CA ILE A 516 17.72 -10.25 17.52
C ILE A 516 19.22 -10.52 17.67
N SER A 517 20.02 -10.18 16.65
CA SER A 517 21.46 -10.42 16.67
C SER A 517 22.18 -9.58 17.74
N HIS A 518 21.70 -8.36 18.01
CA HIS A 518 22.30 -7.46 19.00
C HIS A 518 21.86 -7.78 20.44
N GLN A 519 20.58 -8.09 20.65
CA GLN A 519 20.02 -8.34 21.99
C GLN A 519 20.10 -9.82 22.42
N GLY A 520 20.36 -10.73 21.47
CA GLY A 520 20.28 -12.17 21.66
C GLY A 520 18.84 -12.71 21.61
N CYS A 521 18.66 -13.98 21.25
CA CYS A 521 17.34 -14.64 21.09
C CYS A 521 16.54 -14.84 22.41
N ILE A 522 16.98 -14.33 23.55
CA ILE A 522 16.42 -14.70 24.86
C ILE A 522 15.11 -13.94 25.20
N LEU A 523 14.77 -12.87 24.46
CA LEU A 523 13.72 -11.93 24.87
C LEU A 523 12.47 -11.85 23.96
N LEU A 524 12.30 -12.76 22.99
CA LEU A 524 11.19 -12.71 22.03
C LEU A 524 10.16 -13.85 22.14
N ILE A 525 10.19 -14.63 23.23
CA ILE A 525 9.18 -15.67 23.52
C ILE A 525 8.30 -15.22 24.69
#